data_AF-A0A419H7S5-F1
#
_entry.id   AF-A0A419H7S5-F1
#
_cell.length_a   1.000
_cell.length_b   1.000
_cell.length_c   1.000
_cell.angle_alpha   90.00
_cell.angle_beta   90.00
_cell.angle_gamma   90.00
#
_symmetry.space_group_name_H-M   'P 1'
#
loop_
_entity.id
_entity.type
_entity.pdbx_description
1 polymer ?
#
loop_
_entity_poly.entity_id
_entity_poly.type
_entity_poly.pdbx_seq_one_letter_code
_entity_poly.pdbx_strand_id
1 'polypeptide(L)'
;MKNKNIESMELLLIKMFVFLFFFISNSVVAQITRTQIIKNATPYTSLQWTATSSNIQATCATISGKYYKTPTWVSVGSKTSIPYKWDGFTDVNNFANLAAQGKKTGNYATTSSNSPCPQPPYESDSDTYVIGVDCSGFVSRAWGLGSKLGTWSLPSISTEINYSQLQPGDIVNKEGDHTQLIKTYNQNGSAVVIEASGRDWKTTVRNYNPIQQTGYKARKYNNVSGGTQATATITNISVSPNPTNQGSTITLTYTINATGNMTVLLGASIKLTSSSTWYSDPNNDKSVSLVSGVQIKTRNFFIPFPLAAGIYDLLVALWSDNNGNNYIDGSTDTVVDQKQSNGAFTIGSSSTIPTITTTTATSITTTSATSGGNVTSDGGANITARGLCWSTSSNPTTANSHTSNGTGTGTFTSNITGLSSGTLYHYRAYATNSAGTGYGNDLFLTTTSQTPTISLNKSSLSFGNQQVRTTSSSQYYQVSGSNLLTNITINVPEGFQISRDNNSWQTSSITLTPSSGSVPTTSIYVRFAPTTVQ
;
A
#
# COMPACT_ATOMS: atom_id res chain seq x y z
N MET A 1 6.46 -65.37 -42.58
CA MET A 1 6.09 -66.34 -41.52
C MET A 1 7.34 -66.54 -40.67
N LYS A 2 7.47 -66.20 -39.38
CA LYS A 2 6.66 -65.72 -38.25
C LYS A 2 7.64 -64.83 -37.45
N ASN A 3 7.44 -63.55 -37.12
CA ASN A 3 6.36 -62.92 -36.36
C ASN A 3 5.73 -63.81 -35.29
N LYS A 4 6.32 -63.80 -34.08
CA LYS A 4 5.65 -63.76 -32.77
C LYS A 4 6.71 -63.83 -31.66
N ASN A 5 6.60 -62.93 -30.68
CA ASN A 5 7.22 -62.92 -29.33
C ASN A 5 8.22 -61.80 -29.00
N ILE A 6 8.03 -60.58 -29.51
CA ILE A 6 8.65 -59.38 -28.90
C ILE A 6 7.59 -58.36 -28.42
N GLU A 7 6.29 -58.58 -28.67
CA GLU A 7 5.21 -57.69 -28.18
C GLU A 7 4.62 -58.08 -26.80
N SER A 8 5.07 -59.16 -26.15
CA SER A 8 4.50 -59.58 -24.84
C SER A 8 5.34 -59.20 -23.62
N MET A 9 6.53 -58.62 -23.78
CA MET A 9 7.34 -58.14 -22.64
C MET A 9 7.15 -56.65 -22.37
N GLU A 10 6.94 -55.81 -23.38
CA GLU A 10 6.65 -54.39 -23.15
C GLU A 10 5.23 -54.15 -22.63
N LEU A 11 4.26 -54.99 -22.99
CA LEU A 11 2.91 -54.93 -22.43
C LEU A 11 2.81 -55.50 -21.00
N LEU A 12 3.78 -56.32 -20.57
CA LEU A 12 3.85 -56.86 -19.20
C LEU A 12 4.59 -55.89 -18.26
N LEU A 13 5.62 -55.18 -18.76
CA LEU A 13 6.27 -54.10 -18.01
C LEU A 13 5.39 -52.85 -17.89
N ILE A 14 4.61 -52.50 -18.91
CA ILE A 14 3.67 -51.36 -18.85
C ILE A 14 2.41 -51.71 -18.02
N LYS A 15 1.97 -52.98 -17.98
CA LYS A 15 0.90 -53.40 -17.05
C LYS A 15 1.39 -53.66 -15.62
N MET A 16 2.67 -53.93 -15.38
CA MET A 16 3.27 -53.90 -14.04
C MET A 16 3.58 -52.48 -13.54
N PHE A 17 3.74 -51.50 -14.43
CA PHE A 17 3.90 -50.08 -14.06
C PHE A 17 2.58 -49.33 -13.85
N VAL A 18 1.46 -49.81 -14.42
CA VAL A 18 0.13 -49.20 -14.25
C VAL A 18 -0.70 -49.85 -13.13
N PHE A 19 -0.26 -50.98 -12.57
CA PHE A 19 -0.91 -51.63 -11.42
C PHE A 19 -0.12 -51.55 -10.10
N LEU A 20 0.95 -50.75 -10.06
CA LEU A 20 1.75 -50.48 -8.85
C LEU A 20 1.84 -48.97 -8.51
N PHE A 21 0.80 -48.21 -8.87
CA PHE A 21 0.63 -46.80 -8.50
C PHE A 21 -0.77 -46.50 -7.92
N PHE A 22 -1.43 -47.51 -7.36
CA PHE A 22 -2.60 -47.33 -6.50
C PHE A 22 -2.37 -48.11 -5.20
N PHE A 23 -2.32 -47.37 -4.10
CA PHE A 23 -2.19 -47.83 -2.71
C PHE A 23 -0.82 -48.36 -2.25
N ILE A 24 0.16 -47.46 -2.20
CA ILE A 24 0.71 -47.11 -0.87
C ILE A 24 0.55 -45.60 -0.72
N SER A 25 -0.68 -45.19 -0.45
CA SER A 25 -0.87 -43.99 0.34
C SER A 25 -0.14 -44.26 1.65
N ASN A 26 1.06 -43.72 1.81
CA ASN A 26 1.42 -43.19 3.12
C ASN A 26 0.26 -42.27 3.44
N SER A 27 -0.69 -42.77 4.23
CA SER A 27 -1.76 -41.97 4.77
C SER A 27 -1.00 -41.02 5.68
N VAL A 28 -0.63 -39.87 5.13
CA VAL A 28 -0.16 -38.76 5.94
C VAL A 28 -1.34 -38.52 6.84
N VAL A 29 -1.26 -38.99 8.09
CA VAL A 29 -2.30 -38.73 9.09
C VAL A 29 -2.36 -37.22 9.14
N ALA A 30 -3.47 -36.65 8.67
CA ALA A 30 -3.60 -35.21 8.52
C ALA A 30 -3.25 -34.56 9.85
N GLN A 31 -2.34 -33.59 9.82
CA GLN A 31 -1.98 -32.88 11.04
C GLN A 31 -3.21 -32.17 11.60
N ILE A 32 -3.36 -32.18 12.92
CA ILE A 32 -4.47 -31.53 13.61
C ILE A 32 -3.94 -30.37 14.47
N THR A 33 -4.58 -29.21 14.42
CA THR A 33 -4.20 -28.07 15.26
C THR A 33 -4.72 -28.25 16.69
N ARG A 34 -4.04 -27.65 17.68
CA ARG A 34 -4.51 -27.64 19.07
C ARG A 34 -5.92 -27.07 19.20
N THR A 35 -6.21 -25.98 18.49
CA THR A 35 -7.55 -25.39 18.41
C THR A 35 -8.58 -26.38 17.90
N GLN A 36 -8.26 -27.13 16.85
CA GLN A 36 -9.15 -28.16 16.31
C GLN A 36 -9.35 -29.32 17.30
N ILE A 37 -8.32 -29.74 18.04
CA ILE A 37 -8.46 -30.74 19.12
C ILE A 37 -9.48 -30.25 20.16
N ILE A 38 -9.37 -29.00 20.62
CA ILE A 38 -10.31 -28.44 21.60
C ILE A 38 -11.72 -28.28 21.03
N LYS A 39 -11.84 -27.93 19.74
CA LYS A 39 -13.12 -27.85 19.02
C LYS A 39 -13.78 -29.22 18.91
N ASN A 40 -13.02 -30.29 18.68
CA ASN A 40 -13.52 -31.67 18.67
C ASN A 40 -13.95 -32.13 20.08
N ALA A 41 -13.21 -31.73 21.11
CA ALA A 41 -13.42 -32.17 22.48
C ALA A 41 -14.61 -31.49 23.17
N THR A 42 -14.77 -30.18 22.99
CA THR A 42 -15.72 -29.36 23.75
C THR A 42 -17.18 -29.85 23.65
N PRO A 43 -17.71 -30.22 22.46
CA PRO A 43 -19.07 -30.70 22.30
C PRO A 43 -19.42 -31.91 23.16
N TYR A 44 -18.46 -32.76 23.53
CA TYR A 44 -18.72 -33.92 24.39
C TYR A 44 -19.26 -33.51 25.77
N THR A 45 -19.00 -32.29 26.24
CA THR A 45 -19.47 -31.78 27.54
C THR A 45 -20.60 -30.75 27.44
N SER A 46 -21.01 -30.39 26.22
CA SER A 46 -22.00 -29.34 25.98
C SER A 46 -23.13 -29.74 25.04
N LEU A 47 -23.03 -30.90 24.35
CA LEU A 47 -24.07 -31.40 23.45
C LEU A 47 -25.39 -31.58 24.21
N GLN A 48 -26.43 -30.92 23.71
CA GLN A 48 -27.80 -31.10 24.15
C GLN A 48 -28.44 -32.27 23.39
N TRP A 49 -29.05 -33.21 24.11
CA TRP A 49 -29.82 -34.30 23.51
C TRP A 49 -30.98 -34.72 24.43
N THR A 50 -32.03 -35.30 23.86
CA THR A 50 -33.21 -35.74 24.62
C THR A 50 -33.15 -37.24 24.82
N ALA A 51 -33.08 -37.68 26.07
CA ALA A 51 -33.21 -39.10 26.41
C ALA A 51 -34.69 -39.48 26.46
N THR A 52 -35.03 -40.61 25.83
CA THR A 52 -36.34 -41.25 25.92
C THR A 52 -36.22 -42.59 26.67
N SER A 53 -37.34 -43.23 26.97
CA SER A 53 -37.35 -44.56 27.62
C SER A 53 -36.61 -45.61 26.79
N SER A 54 -36.59 -45.49 25.46
CA SER A 54 -35.85 -46.41 24.59
C SER A 54 -34.34 -46.34 24.80
N ASN A 55 -33.79 -45.19 25.23
CA ASN A 55 -32.36 -44.99 25.47
C ASN A 55 -31.87 -45.58 26.80
N ILE A 56 -32.79 -45.92 27.71
CA ILE A 56 -32.49 -46.27 29.09
C ILE A 56 -32.60 -47.77 29.30
N GLN A 57 -31.61 -48.34 29.98
CA GLN A 57 -31.64 -49.69 30.52
C GLN A 57 -31.46 -49.61 32.04
N ALA A 58 -32.58 -49.67 32.77
CA ALA A 58 -32.61 -49.44 34.22
C ALA A 58 -32.00 -50.61 35.03
N THR A 59 -32.16 -51.84 34.54
CA THR A 59 -31.63 -53.07 35.14
C THR A 59 -30.55 -53.68 34.26
N CYS A 60 -29.57 -54.37 34.84
CA CYS A 60 -28.52 -55.02 34.05
C CYS A 60 -29.16 -56.01 33.05
N ALA A 61 -28.81 -55.88 31.78
CA ALA A 61 -29.26 -56.75 30.71
C ALA A 61 -28.07 -57.23 29.89
N THR A 62 -28.17 -58.45 29.34
CA THR A 62 -27.20 -58.95 28.36
C THR A 62 -27.68 -58.59 26.97
N ILE A 63 -26.88 -57.83 26.22
CA ILE A 63 -27.13 -57.49 24.83
C ILE A 63 -25.89 -57.89 24.03
N SER A 64 -26.09 -58.72 22.99
CA SER A 64 -25.00 -59.21 22.13
C SER A 64 -23.85 -59.87 22.92
N GLY A 65 -24.16 -60.57 24.01
CA GLY A 65 -23.18 -61.21 24.91
C GLY A 65 -22.59 -60.29 25.99
N LYS A 66 -22.92 -58.99 25.98
CA LYS A 66 -22.33 -57.98 26.87
C LYS A 66 -23.30 -57.52 27.93
N TYR A 67 -22.81 -57.32 29.16
CA TYR A 67 -23.61 -56.73 30.23
C TYR A 67 -23.72 -55.22 30.08
N TYR A 68 -24.95 -54.73 30.21
CA TYR A 68 -25.30 -53.35 29.95
C TYR A 68 -26.28 -52.80 30.99
N LYS A 69 -25.96 -51.61 31.50
CA LYS A 69 -26.84 -50.81 32.35
C LYS A 69 -26.61 -49.33 32.08
N THR A 70 -27.66 -48.56 31.84
CA THR A 70 -27.56 -47.12 31.63
C THR A 70 -27.17 -46.40 32.92
N PRO A 71 -26.24 -45.42 32.91
CA PRO A 71 -25.93 -44.59 34.06
C PRO A 71 -27.17 -43.91 34.65
N THR A 72 -27.29 -43.88 35.98
CA THR A 72 -28.50 -43.41 36.69
C THR A 72 -28.84 -41.94 36.44
N TRP A 73 -27.85 -41.11 36.06
CA TRP A 73 -28.08 -39.71 35.73
C TRP A 73 -28.81 -39.51 34.38
N VAL A 74 -28.83 -40.54 33.53
CA VAL A 74 -29.57 -40.54 32.27
C VAL A 74 -31.02 -40.98 32.54
N SER A 75 -31.84 -39.99 32.90
CA SER A 75 -33.30 -40.11 32.99
C SER A 75 -33.99 -39.54 31.73
N VAL A 76 -35.28 -39.81 31.51
CA VAL A 76 -36.03 -39.21 30.40
C VAL A 76 -35.97 -37.67 30.46
N GLY A 77 -35.76 -37.02 29.31
CA GLY A 77 -35.66 -35.57 29.18
C GLY A 77 -34.30 -35.08 28.68
N SER A 78 -34.10 -33.76 28.69
CA SER A 78 -32.90 -33.11 28.16
C SER A 78 -31.64 -33.45 28.96
N LYS A 79 -30.54 -33.69 28.26
CA LYS A 79 -29.20 -34.03 28.77
C LYS A 79 -28.15 -33.19 28.07
N THR A 80 -27.05 -32.92 28.77
CA THR A 80 -26.02 -31.95 28.36
C THR A 80 -24.60 -32.54 28.31
N SER A 81 -24.47 -33.87 28.34
CA SER A 81 -23.18 -34.57 28.32
C SER A 81 -23.33 -35.93 27.66
N ILE A 82 -22.22 -36.50 27.21
CA ILE A 82 -22.18 -37.85 26.66
C ILE A 82 -21.95 -38.86 27.80
N PRO A 83 -22.78 -39.91 27.91
CA PRO A 83 -22.60 -40.91 28.95
C PRO A 83 -21.39 -41.79 28.68
N TYR A 84 -20.75 -42.20 29.78
CA TYR A 84 -19.59 -43.06 29.74
C TYR A 84 -20.02 -44.45 29.28
N LYS A 85 -19.34 -44.98 28.27
CA LYS A 85 -19.52 -46.35 27.78
C LYS A 85 -18.13 -46.98 27.76
N TRP A 86 -17.92 -48.05 28.51
CA TRP A 86 -16.71 -48.86 28.39
C TRP A 86 -16.49 -49.28 26.95
N ASP A 87 -15.26 -49.10 26.47
CA ASP A 87 -14.89 -49.30 25.08
C ASP A 87 -15.64 -48.40 24.08
N GLY A 88 -16.23 -47.30 24.55
CA GLY A 88 -17.04 -46.42 23.70
C GLY A 88 -16.20 -45.50 22.82
N PHE A 89 -16.62 -45.35 21.56
CA PHE A 89 -16.01 -44.47 20.57
C PHE A 89 -17.03 -43.65 19.76
N THR A 90 -18.21 -43.36 20.31
CA THR A 90 -19.24 -42.63 19.54
C THR A 90 -18.80 -41.22 19.15
N ASP A 91 -18.99 -40.87 17.87
CA ASP A 91 -18.82 -39.51 17.35
C ASP A 91 -19.90 -38.58 17.91
N VAL A 92 -19.49 -37.45 18.49
CA VAL A 92 -20.40 -36.47 19.11
C VAL A 92 -21.41 -35.90 18.12
N ASN A 93 -21.04 -35.73 16.85
CA ASN A 93 -21.94 -35.20 15.82
C ASN A 93 -23.08 -36.18 15.49
N ASN A 94 -22.84 -37.48 15.67
CA ASN A 94 -23.81 -38.53 15.41
C ASN A 94 -24.55 -39.01 16.67
N PHE A 95 -24.06 -38.66 17.86
CA PHE A 95 -24.60 -39.16 19.12
C PHE A 95 -26.09 -38.82 19.29
N ALA A 96 -26.49 -37.55 19.10
CA ALA A 96 -27.88 -37.13 19.27
C ALA A 96 -28.82 -37.84 18.29
N ASN A 97 -28.38 -38.04 17.04
CA ASN A 97 -29.14 -38.77 16.03
C ASN A 97 -29.32 -40.25 16.40
N LEU A 98 -28.26 -40.91 16.86
CA LEU A 98 -28.32 -42.30 17.31
C LEU A 98 -29.19 -42.44 18.57
N ALA A 99 -29.15 -41.47 19.49
CA ALA A 99 -30.06 -41.43 20.64
C ALA A 99 -31.52 -41.27 20.18
N ALA A 100 -31.82 -40.38 19.22
CA ALA A 100 -33.16 -40.22 18.68
C ALA A 100 -33.69 -41.49 17.99
N GLN A 101 -32.81 -42.32 17.42
CA GLN A 101 -33.13 -43.64 16.88
C GLN A 101 -33.36 -44.72 17.96
N GLY A 102 -33.29 -44.35 19.24
CA GLY A 102 -33.54 -45.24 20.37
C GLY A 102 -32.38 -46.14 20.76
N LYS A 103 -31.14 -45.84 20.32
CA LYS A 103 -29.95 -46.56 20.78
C LYS A 103 -29.78 -46.41 22.28
N LYS A 104 -29.32 -47.46 22.94
CA LYS A 104 -29.04 -47.43 24.37
C LYS A 104 -27.83 -46.53 24.66
N THR A 105 -27.83 -45.80 25.77
CA THR A 105 -26.79 -44.79 26.07
C THR A 105 -26.00 -45.08 27.35
N GLY A 106 -24.68 -45.20 27.22
CA GLY A 106 -23.72 -45.37 28.34
C GLY A 106 -23.79 -46.71 29.06
N ASN A 107 -22.65 -47.23 29.51
CA ASN A 107 -22.58 -48.49 30.25
C ASN A 107 -21.97 -48.30 31.66
N TYR A 108 -22.78 -48.54 32.69
CA TYR A 108 -22.49 -48.48 34.12
C TYR A 108 -21.87 -49.79 34.68
N ALA A 109 -21.64 -50.83 33.87
CA ALA A 109 -21.00 -52.06 34.36
C ALA A 109 -19.60 -51.74 34.94
N THR A 110 -19.23 -52.29 36.11
CA THR A 110 -17.89 -52.11 36.72
C THR A 110 -17.25 -53.47 37.03
N THR A 111 -15.93 -53.49 37.18
CA THR A 111 -15.15 -54.66 37.62
C THR A 111 -15.28 -54.95 39.12
N SER A 112 -16.06 -54.16 39.87
CA SER A 112 -16.23 -54.39 41.30
C SER A 112 -17.02 -55.68 41.55
N SER A 113 -16.51 -56.54 42.45
CA SER A 113 -17.16 -57.79 42.87
C SER A 113 -18.55 -57.60 43.49
N ASN A 114 -18.94 -56.36 43.76
CA ASN A 114 -20.26 -55.97 44.29
C ASN A 114 -21.15 -55.26 43.25
N SER A 115 -20.75 -55.25 41.96
CA SER A 115 -21.54 -54.63 40.90
C SER A 115 -22.72 -55.53 40.51
N PRO A 116 -23.97 -55.03 40.49
CA PRO A 116 -25.12 -55.76 39.96
C PRO A 116 -25.08 -55.97 38.42
N CYS A 117 -23.98 -55.55 37.78
CA CYS A 117 -23.71 -55.72 36.36
C CYS A 117 -22.19 -55.93 36.17
N PRO A 118 -21.71 -57.18 36.10
CA PRO A 118 -20.28 -57.47 36.01
C PRO A 118 -19.72 -57.07 34.65
N GLN A 119 -18.49 -56.55 34.61
CA GLN A 119 -17.80 -56.25 33.35
C GLN A 119 -17.57 -57.54 32.54
N PRO A 120 -17.84 -57.55 31.23
CA PRO A 120 -17.37 -58.63 30.37
C PRO A 120 -15.83 -58.63 30.29
N PRO A 121 -15.18 -59.80 30.15
CA PRO A 121 -13.73 -59.88 29.99
C PRO A 121 -13.32 -59.24 28.66
N TYR A 122 -12.60 -58.11 28.73
CA TYR A 122 -11.90 -57.41 27.64
C TYR A 122 -12.43 -57.67 26.22
N GLU A 123 -13.26 -56.78 25.68
CA GLU A 123 -13.97 -57.02 24.43
C GLU A 123 -13.79 -55.89 23.41
N SER A 124 -13.80 -56.27 22.12
CA SER A 124 -13.65 -55.38 20.97
C SER A 124 -14.89 -54.53 20.63
N ASP A 125 -14.61 -53.33 20.11
CA ASP A 125 -15.47 -52.16 19.78
C ASP A 125 -16.47 -52.37 18.62
N SER A 126 -17.14 -53.53 18.54
CA SER A 126 -18.13 -53.79 17.48
C SER A 126 -19.59 -53.56 17.90
N ASP A 127 -19.82 -53.08 19.13
CA ASP A 127 -21.19 -52.94 19.65
C ASP A 127 -21.86 -51.64 19.20
N THR A 128 -22.71 -51.76 18.17
CA THR A 128 -23.55 -50.71 17.60
C THR A 128 -24.87 -50.49 18.35
N TYR A 129 -25.16 -51.27 19.41
CA TYR A 129 -26.40 -51.18 20.17
C TYR A 129 -26.36 -50.09 21.25
N VAL A 130 -25.18 -49.90 21.83
CA VAL A 130 -24.93 -48.91 22.89
C VAL A 130 -24.02 -47.80 22.37
N ILE A 131 -24.40 -46.55 22.61
CA ILE A 131 -23.61 -45.37 22.27
C ILE A 131 -23.05 -44.67 23.51
N GLY A 132 -21.88 -44.06 23.36
CA GLY A 132 -21.13 -43.36 24.40
C GLY A 132 -19.63 -43.40 24.14
N VAL A 133 -18.86 -42.85 25.06
CA VAL A 133 -17.39 -42.85 24.99
C VAL A 133 -16.76 -43.31 26.30
N ASP A 134 -15.61 -43.98 26.24
CA ASP A 134 -14.72 -44.09 27.40
C ASP A 134 -13.63 -43.01 27.37
N CYS A 135 -12.72 -43.03 28.35
CA CYS A 135 -11.66 -42.05 28.46
C CYS A 135 -10.78 -41.97 27.21
N SER A 136 -10.37 -43.13 26.71
CA SER A 136 -9.44 -43.29 25.59
C SER A 136 -10.10 -43.08 24.23
N GLY A 137 -11.36 -43.47 24.08
CA GLY A 137 -12.18 -43.22 22.91
C GLY A 137 -12.56 -41.75 22.78
N PHE A 138 -12.81 -41.06 23.89
CA PHE A 138 -12.96 -39.60 23.90
C PHE A 138 -11.69 -38.89 23.42
N VAL A 139 -10.51 -39.23 23.97
CA VAL A 139 -9.23 -38.64 23.54
C VAL A 139 -8.96 -38.94 22.05
N SER A 140 -9.22 -40.16 21.61
CA SER A 140 -9.07 -40.57 20.21
C SER A 140 -9.95 -39.71 19.28
N ARG A 141 -11.20 -39.41 19.68
CA ARG A 141 -12.09 -38.49 18.95
C ARG A 141 -11.59 -37.05 18.98
N ALA A 142 -11.11 -36.57 20.13
CA ALA A 142 -10.55 -35.24 20.26
C ALA A 142 -9.34 -35.04 19.30
N TRP A 143 -8.46 -36.04 19.19
CA TRP A 143 -7.32 -36.04 18.28
C TRP A 143 -7.69 -36.32 16.81
N GLY A 144 -8.98 -36.51 16.49
CA GLY A 144 -9.45 -36.71 15.12
C GLY A 144 -9.12 -38.09 14.55
N LEU A 145 -8.88 -39.09 15.39
CA LEU A 145 -8.60 -40.45 14.94
C LEU A 145 -9.86 -41.09 14.35
N GLY A 146 -9.67 -41.89 13.29
CA GLY A 146 -10.73 -42.68 12.67
C GLY A 146 -11.09 -43.94 13.45
N SER A 147 -10.24 -44.36 14.38
CA SER A 147 -10.42 -45.54 15.23
C SER A 147 -10.04 -45.23 16.68
N LYS A 148 -10.60 -46.01 17.61
CA LYS A 148 -10.29 -45.94 19.03
C LYS A 148 -8.89 -46.49 19.30
N LEU A 149 -8.14 -45.80 20.15
CA LEU A 149 -6.97 -46.36 20.83
C LEU A 149 -7.24 -46.44 22.33
N GLY A 150 -6.73 -47.49 22.97
CA GLY A 150 -6.77 -47.65 24.44
C GLY A 150 -5.68 -46.85 25.14
N THR A 151 -5.78 -46.69 26.46
CA THR A 151 -4.76 -45.99 27.28
C THR A 151 -3.36 -46.61 27.18
N TRP A 152 -3.26 -47.92 26.90
CA TRP A 152 -2.01 -48.63 26.58
C TRP A 152 -1.44 -48.33 25.19
N SER A 153 -2.28 -47.90 24.24
CA SER A 153 -1.90 -47.69 22.84
C SER A 153 -1.71 -46.22 22.49
N LEU A 154 -2.29 -45.29 23.24
CA LEU A 154 -2.04 -43.85 23.09
C LEU A 154 -0.54 -43.49 23.12
N PRO A 155 0.34 -44.15 23.90
CA PRO A 155 1.78 -43.93 23.85
C PRO A 155 2.45 -44.16 22.49
N SER A 156 1.91 -45.00 21.61
CA SER A 156 2.54 -45.28 20.30
C SER A 156 2.40 -44.13 19.31
N ILE A 157 1.43 -43.23 19.53
CA ILE A 157 1.15 -42.07 18.68
C ILE A 157 1.39 -40.74 19.39
N SER A 158 1.95 -40.77 20.60
CA SER A 158 2.22 -39.57 21.39
C SER A 158 3.60 -39.63 22.02
N THR A 159 4.22 -38.48 22.21
CA THR A 159 5.53 -38.33 22.83
C THR A 159 5.36 -37.93 24.29
N GLU A 160 6.06 -38.61 25.19
CA GLU A 160 6.13 -38.20 26.60
C GLU A 160 6.85 -36.84 26.71
N ILE A 161 6.27 -35.89 27.44
CA ILE A 161 6.80 -34.53 27.62
C ILE A 161 6.84 -34.17 29.10
N ASN A 162 7.61 -33.15 29.47
CA ASN A 162 7.57 -32.63 30.83
C ASN A 162 6.21 -31.99 31.11
N TYR A 163 5.72 -32.07 32.35
CA TYR A 163 4.48 -31.41 32.77
C TYR A 163 4.46 -29.90 32.49
N SER A 164 5.61 -29.23 32.58
CA SER A 164 5.78 -27.81 32.25
C SER A 164 5.59 -27.49 30.76
N GLN A 165 5.59 -28.50 29.89
CA GLN A 165 5.41 -28.37 28.44
C GLN A 165 3.97 -28.68 27.99
N LEU A 166 3.09 -29.13 28.90
CA LEU A 166 1.71 -29.45 28.57
C LEU A 166 0.98 -28.20 28.05
N GLN A 167 0.34 -28.33 26.89
CA GLN A 167 -0.47 -27.30 26.26
C GLN A 167 -1.89 -27.82 26.01
N PRO A 168 -2.87 -26.94 25.74
CA PRO A 168 -4.19 -27.35 25.27
C PRO A 168 -4.12 -28.36 24.12
N GLY A 169 -4.85 -29.46 24.24
CA GLY A 169 -4.85 -30.58 23.29
C GLY A 169 -3.85 -31.71 23.61
N ASP A 170 -2.94 -31.51 24.55
CA ASP A 170 -2.13 -32.60 25.13
C ASP A 170 -2.95 -33.42 26.13
N ILE A 171 -2.42 -34.56 26.54
CA ILE A 171 -3.07 -35.43 27.54
C ILE A 171 -2.16 -35.68 28.73
N VAL A 172 -2.79 -36.05 29.85
CA VAL A 172 -2.15 -36.86 30.88
C VAL A 172 -2.73 -38.27 30.79
N ASN A 173 -1.86 -39.26 30.66
CA ASN A 173 -2.23 -40.67 30.48
C ASN A 173 -1.67 -41.53 31.61
N LYS A 174 -2.54 -42.27 32.29
CA LYS A 174 -2.18 -43.37 33.19
C LYS A 174 -2.47 -44.66 32.45
N GLU A 175 -1.42 -45.25 31.90
CA GLU A 175 -1.51 -46.45 31.05
C GLU A 175 -2.26 -47.58 31.77
N GLY A 176 -3.26 -48.14 31.10
CA GLY A 176 -4.13 -49.19 31.64
C GLY A 176 -5.26 -48.75 32.55
N ASP A 177 -5.37 -47.46 32.86
CA ASP A 177 -6.38 -46.96 33.80
C ASP A 177 -7.21 -45.85 33.19
N HIS A 178 -6.61 -44.67 32.96
CA HIS A 178 -7.38 -43.47 32.59
C HIS A 178 -6.55 -42.42 31.85
N THR A 179 -7.23 -41.57 31.07
CA THR A 179 -6.59 -40.46 30.34
C THR A 179 -7.47 -39.21 30.38
N GLN A 180 -6.83 -38.04 30.40
CA GLN A 180 -7.49 -36.74 30.48
C GLN A 180 -6.91 -35.79 29.44
N LEU A 181 -7.76 -35.01 28.76
CA LEU A 181 -7.34 -34.03 27.76
C LEU A 181 -7.21 -32.64 28.40
N ILE A 182 -6.07 -31.99 28.22
CA ILE A 182 -5.85 -30.61 28.66
C ILE A 182 -6.67 -29.67 27.76
N LYS A 183 -7.65 -28.96 28.34
CA LYS A 183 -8.48 -27.98 27.63
C LYS A 183 -7.88 -26.59 27.66
N THR A 184 -7.49 -26.12 28.85
CA THR A 184 -6.89 -24.81 29.10
C THR A 184 -6.26 -24.80 30.50
N TYR A 185 -5.71 -23.67 30.93
CA TYR A 185 -5.18 -23.45 32.28
C TYR A 185 -5.93 -22.32 32.99
N ASN A 186 -6.17 -22.51 34.27
CA ASN A 186 -6.60 -21.43 35.16
C ASN A 186 -5.40 -20.54 35.52
N GLN A 187 -5.67 -19.30 35.95
CA GLN A 187 -4.62 -18.35 36.37
C GLN A 187 -3.73 -18.88 37.51
N ASN A 188 -4.25 -19.78 38.34
CA ASN A 188 -3.53 -20.43 39.44
C ASN A 188 -2.65 -21.61 39.00
N GLY A 189 -2.51 -21.87 37.69
CA GLY A 189 -1.70 -22.95 37.14
C GLY A 189 -2.38 -24.33 37.12
N SER A 190 -3.60 -24.48 37.66
CA SER A 190 -4.35 -25.73 37.52
C SER A 190 -4.84 -25.92 36.07
N ALA A 191 -4.74 -27.15 35.56
CA ALA A 191 -5.25 -27.50 34.25
C ALA A 191 -6.76 -27.72 34.31
N VAL A 192 -7.48 -27.07 33.40
CA VAL A 192 -8.86 -27.42 33.07
C VAL A 192 -8.79 -28.59 32.09
N VAL A 193 -9.35 -29.74 32.46
CA VAL A 193 -9.36 -30.94 31.63
C VAL A 193 -10.76 -31.31 31.19
N ILE A 194 -10.87 -31.98 30.05
CA ILE A 194 -12.05 -32.74 29.66
C ILE A 194 -11.73 -34.23 29.79
N GLU A 195 -12.60 -34.98 30.44
CA GLU A 195 -12.45 -36.43 30.61
C GLU A 195 -13.81 -37.12 30.49
N ALA A 196 -13.83 -38.34 29.95
CA ALA A 196 -14.93 -39.29 30.14
C ALA A 196 -14.50 -40.25 31.26
N SER A 197 -15.23 -40.30 32.37
CA SER A 197 -14.79 -41.06 33.55
C SER A 197 -15.90 -41.90 34.16
N GLY A 198 -15.51 -43.04 34.75
CA GLY A 198 -16.40 -43.85 35.60
C GLY A 198 -16.74 -43.18 36.95
N ARG A 199 -16.17 -42.02 37.26
CA ARG A 199 -16.49 -41.24 38.47
C ARG A 199 -17.91 -40.67 38.41
N ASP A 200 -18.25 -40.03 37.29
CA ASP A 200 -19.59 -39.45 37.06
C ASP A 200 -20.38 -40.20 35.97
N TRP A 201 -19.78 -41.24 35.38
CA TRP A 201 -20.33 -42.00 34.26
C TRP A 201 -20.72 -41.14 33.06
N LYS A 202 -19.93 -40.10 32.80
CA LYS A 202 -20.11 -39.17 31.67
C LYS A 202 -18.82 -38.42 31.35
N THR A 203 -18.84 -37.71 30.23
CA THR A 203 -17.89 -36.66 29.90
C THR A 203 -18.10 -35.44 30.81
N THR A 204 -17.03 -34.88 31.36
CA THR A 204 -17.10 -33.75 32.31
C THR A 204 -15.85 -32.88 32.20
N VAL A 205 -16.01 -31.60 32.55
CA VAL A 205 -14.90 -30.65 32.71
C VAL A 205 -14.48 -30.63 34.17
N ARG A 206 -13.17 -30.73 34.45
CA ARG A 206 -12.62 -30.63 35.81
C ARG A 206 -11.37 -29.78 35.87
N ASN A 207 -11.02 -29.38 37.09
CA ASN A 207 -9.74 -28.73 37.39
C ASN A 207 -8.85 -29.71 38.15
N TYR A 208 -7.63 -29.91 37.67
CA TYR A 208 -6.61 -30.71 38.35
C TYR A 208 -5.28 -29.97 38.37
N ASN A 209 -4.41 -30.31 39.32
CA ASN A 209 -2.99 -30.00 39.22
C ASN A 209 -2.29 -31.21 38.57
N PRO A 210 -1.83 -31.10 37.31
CA PRO A 210 -1.26 -32.25 36.59
C PRO A 210 -0.07 -32.91 37.30
N ILE A 211 0.73 -32.13 38.02
CA ILE A 211 1.95 -32.61 38.71
C ILE A 211 1.60 -33.45 39.95
N GLN A 212 0.41 -33.26 40.53
CA GLN A 212 -0.01 -33.95 41.76
C GLN A 212 -0.76 -35.26 41.49
N GLN A 213 -0.95 -35.66 40.23
CA GLN A 213 -1.66 -36.87 39.87
C GLN A 213 -0.71 -38.07 39.77
N THR A 214 -0.70 -38.93 40.80
CA THR A 214 0.15 -40.12 40.86
C THR A 214 -0.11 -41.09 39.69
N GLY A 215 0.95 -41.47 38.99
CA GLY A 215 0.94 -42.50 37.93
C GLY A 215 0.53 -42.01 36.54
N TYR A 216 0.20 -40.74 36.39
CA TYR A 216 -0.01 -40.14 35.06
C TYR A 216 1.32 -39.73 34.44
N LYS A 217 1.34 -39.68 33.10
CA LYS A 217 2.43 -39.13 32.31
C LYS A 217 1.88 -38.09 31.34
N ALA A 218 2.55 -36.94 31.25
CA ALA A 218 2.21 -35.90 30.28
C ALA A 218 2.64 -36.33 28.88
N ARG A 219 1.73 -36.25 27.90
CA ARG A 219 1.99 -36.69 26.52
C ARG A 219 1.42 -35.73 25.48
N LYS A 220 2.22 -35.46 24.45
CA LYS A 220 1.86 -34.67 23.27
C LYS A 220 1.53 -35.59 22.10
N TYR A 221 0.40 -35.40 21.44
CA TYR A 221 0.07 -36.13 20.22
C TYR A 221 1.09 -35.85 19.10
N ASN A 222 1.66 -36.88 18.47
CA ASN A 222 2.77 -36.70 17.52
C ASN A 222 2.36 -35.91 16.26
N ASN A 223 1.10 -36.03 15.83
CA ASN A 223 0.59 -35.34 14.63
C ASN A 223 -0.12 -34.02 14.96
N VAL A 224 0.08 -33.46 16.16
CA VAL A 224 -0.38 -32.10 16.43
C VAL A 224 0.52 -31.08 15.70
N SER A 225 -0.06 -30.32 14.78
CA SER A 225 0.64 -29.17 14.17
C SER A 225 0.67 -28.01 15.17
N GLY A 226 1.85 -27.42 15.35
CA GLY A 226 2.08 -26.32 16.30
C GLY A 226 2.89 -26.75 17.53
N GLY A 227 4.20 -26.96 17.36
CA GLY A 227 5.17 -26.80 18.47
C GLY A 227 5.14 -25.37 19.01
N THR A 228 5.90 -25.08 20.07
CA THR A 228 6.05 -23.74 20.70
C THR A 228 5.83 -22.63 19.68
N GLN A 229 4.74 -21.86 19.82
CA GLN A 229 4.26 -20.94 18.78
C GLN A 229 5.43 -20.10 18.26
N ALA A 230 5.69 -20.15 16.95
CA ALA A 230 6.66 -19.24 16.34
C ALA A 230 6.23 -17.81 16.69
N THR A 231 7.12 -17.08 17.34
CA THR A 231 6.92 -15.69 17.74
C THR A 231 7.65 -14.80 16.75
N ALA A 232 7.09 -13.63 16.46
CA ALA A 232 7.78 -12.59 15.71
C ALA A 232 7.78 -11.30 16.52
N THR A 233 8.92 -10.61 16.56
CA THR A 233 9.08 -9.33 17.26
C THR A 233 9.65 -8.28 16.31
N ILE A 234 9.08 -7.08 16.32
CA ILE A 234 9.53 -5.90 15.60
C ILE A 234 10.69 -5.27 16.39
N THR A 235 11.91 -5.46 15.88
CA THR A 235 13.13 -4.94 16.49
C THR A 235 13.41 -3.49 16.10
N ASN A 236 13.08 -3.09 14.87
CA ASN A 236 13.28 -1.72 14.40
C ASN A 236 12.23 -1.31 13.34
N ILE A 237 11.96 0.00 13.24
CA ILE A 237 11.02 0.57 12.28
C ILE A 237 11.62 1.83 11.64
N SER A 238 11.37 2.03 10.35
CA SER A 238 11.79 3.25 9.65
C SER A 238 10.79 3.66 8.57
N VAL A 239 10.80 4.96 8.24
CA VAL A 239 9.89 5.62 7.28
C VAL A 239 10.71 6.27 6.17
N SER A 240 10.27 6.11 4.92
CA SER A 240 10.86 6.82 3.78
C SER A 240 9.78 7.13 2.72
N PRO A 241 9.75 8.34 2.13
CA PRO A 241 10.59 9.50 2.45
C PRO A 241 10.22 10.12 3.81
N ASN A 242 11.21 10.79 4.43
CA ASN A 242 11.02 11.62 5.62
C ASN A 242 11.96 12.84 5.48
N PRO A 243 11.45 14.09 5.39
CA PRO A 243 10.04 14.48 5.51
C PRO A 243 9.18 14.02 4.33
N THR A 244 7.86 14.04 4.52
CA THR A 244 6.86 13.73 3.48
C THR A 244 5.73 14.77 3.45
N ASN A 245 4.78 14.66 2.52
CA ASN A 245 3.62 15.56 2.39
C ASN A 245 2.30 14.81 2.54
N GLN A 246 1.23 15.49 2.94
CA GLN A 246 -0.12 14.93 2.88
C GLN A 246 -0.51 14.55 1.44
N GLY A 247 -1.29 13.47 1.26
CA GLY A 247 -1.66 12.93 -0.05
C GLY A 247 -0.57 12.12 -0.76
N SER A 248 0.61 11.97 -0.15
CA SER A 248 1.70 11.14 -0.68
C SER A 248 1.67 9.71 -0.12
N THR A 249 2.49 8.82 -0.68
CA THR A 249 2.71 7.47 -0.16
C THR A 249 4.11 7.37 0.45
N ILE A 250 4.20 6.82 1.66
CA ILE A 250 5.46 6.46 2.31
C ILE A 250 5.64 4.94 2.33
N THR A 251 6.88 4.48 2.41
CA THR A 251 7.25 3.10 2.67
C THR A 251 7.62 2.96 4.14
N LEU A 252 6.91 2.05 4.82
CA LEU A 252 7.20 1.62 6.18
C LEU A 252 8.05 0.36 6.12
N THR A 253 9.16 0.37 6.83
CA THR A 253 10.10 -0.76 6.92
C THR A 253 10.08 -1.37 8.32
N TYR A 254 9.94 -2.68 8.37
CA TYR A 254 9.84 -3.49 9.58
C TYR A 254 11.07 -4.39 9.64
N THR A 255 11.87 -4.25 10.69
CA THR A 255 12.93 -5.24 11.00
C THR A 255 12.37 -6.24 12.00
N ILE A 256 12.11 -7.46 11.56
CA ILE A 256 11.38 -8.48 12.32
C ILE A 256 12.32 -9.63 12.65
N ASN A 257 12.38 -10.03 13.92
CA ASN A 257 13.04 -11.27 14.34
C ASN A 257 11.96 -12.33 14.61
N ALA A 258 11.98 -13.44 13.86
CA ALA A 258 11.03 -14.54 14.04
C ALA A 258 11.74 -15.80 14.56
N THR A 259 11.10 -16.54 15.46
CA THR A 259 11.67 -17.78 16.03
C THR A 259 11.35 -19.01 15.18
N GLY A 260 10.45 -18.89 14.20
CA GLY A 260 10.07 -19.96 13.28
C GLY A 260 9.30 -19.43 12.07
N ASN A 261 8.88 -20.33 11.19
CA ASN A 261 8.14 -19.96 9.99
C ASN A 261 6.69 -19.59 10.35
N MET A 262 6.22 -18.44 9.90
CA MET A 262 4.85 -17.98 10.10
C MET A 262 4.43 -16.98 9.03
N THR A 263 3.12 -16.77 8.86
CA THR A 263 2.57 -15.68 8.04
C THR A 263 1.95 -14.65 8.95
N VAL A 264 2.21 -13.36 8.67
CA VAL A 264 1.63 -12.23 9.41
C VAL A 264 1.14 -11.16 8.45
N LEU A 265 0.16 -10.37 8.90
CA LEU A 265 -0.27 -9.14 8.24
C LEU A 265 0.46 -7.94 8.86
N LEU A 266 1.01 -7.07 8.01
CA LEU A 266 1.66 -5.83 8.43
C LEU A 266 0.63 -4.71 8.54
N GLY A 267 0.30 -4.29 9.77
CA GLY A 267 -0.58 -3.17 10.08
C GLY A 267 0.21 -1.90 10.44
N ALA A 268 -0.40 -0.73 10.22
CA ALA A 268 0.19 0.55 10.60
C ALA A 268 -0.86 1.64 10.83
N SER A 269 -0.54 2.55 11.74
CA SER A 269 -1.29 3.77 12.04
C SER A 269 -0.34 4.92 12.35
N ILE A 270 -0.75 6.14 12.03
CA ILE A 270 -0.02 7.37 12.34
C ILE A 270 -0.90 8.32 13.15
N LYS A 271 -0.29 9.19 13.96
CA LYS A 271 -1.00 10.32 14.57
C LYS A 271 -0.09 11.52 14.69
N LEU A 272 -0.66 12.72 14.65
CA LEU A 272 0.09 13.91 15.01
C LEU A 272 0.52 13.77 16.48
N THR A 273 1.78 14.07 16.82
CA THR A 273 2.31 13.84 18.17
C THR A 273 1.51 14.59 19.26
N SER A 274 0.96 15.75 18.93
CA SER A 274 0.08 16.54 19.81
C SER A 274 -1.38 16.07 19.85
N SER A 275 -1.75 15.07 19.07
CA SER A 275 -3.11 14.52 18.96
C SER A 275 -3.21 13.14 19.63
N SER A 276 -4.44 12.78 20.00
CA SER A 276 -4.81 11.43 20.45
C SER A 276 -5.40 10.56 19.34
N THR A 277 -5.72 11.14 18.17
CA THR A 277 -6.41 10.44 17.08
C THR A 277 -5.45 9.73 16.16
N TRP A 278 -5.61 8.42 16.03
CA TRP A 278 -4.86 7.57 15.09
C TRP A 278 -5.55 7.46 13.73
N TYR A 279 -4.76 7.48 12.67
CA TYR A 279 -5.15 7.25 11.29
C TYR A 279 -4.51 5.98 10.78
N SER A 280 -5.32 5.00 10.37
CA SER A 280 -4.86 3.73 9.82
C SER A 280 -5.04 3.71 8.29
N ASP A 281 -4.28 2.85 7.62
CA ASP A 281 -4.39 2.62 6.17
C ASP A 281 -4.60 1.13 5.86
N PRO A 282 -5.81 0.59 6.12
CA PRO A 282 -6.09 -0.84 5.96
C PRO A 282 -6.01 -1.30 4.49
N ASN A 283 -6.21 -0.40 3.53
CA ASN A 283 -6.14 -0.73 2.10
C ASN A 283 -4.73 -1.11 1.64
N ASN A 284 -3.69 -0.74 2.41
CA ASN A 284 -2.30 -1.10 2.14
C ASN A 284 -1.73 -2.07 3.19
N ASP A 285 -2.58 -2.74 3.98
CA ASP A 285 -2.17 -3.87 4.79
C ASP A 285 -1.59 -4.98 3.89
N LYS A 286 -0.60 -5.72 4.40
CA LYS A 286 0.18 -6.64 3.57
C LYS A 286 0.48 -7.95 4.29
N SER A 287 0.06 -9.07 3.68
CA SER A 287 0.42 -10.42 4.11
C SER A 287 1.86 -10.74 3.73
N VAL A 288 2.66 -11.21 4.69
CA VAL A 288 4.05 -11.60 4.49
C VAL A 288 4.39 -12.90 5.20
N SER A 289 5.14 -13.77 4.52
CA SER A 289 5.75 -14.94 5.15
C SER A 289 7.09 -14.58 5.79
N LEU A 290 7.27 -15.05 7.02
CA LEU A 290 8.49 -14.96 7.81
C LEU A 290 9.10 -16.35 7.91
N VAL A 291 10.43 -16.43 7.76
CA VAL A 291 11.23 -17.58 8.19
C VAL A 291 11.94 -17.30 9.52
N SER A 292 12.52 -18.31 10.16
CA SER A 292 13.32 -18.10 11.37
C SER A 292 14.49 -17.12 11.12
N GLY A 293 14.73 -16.21 12.05
CA GLY A 293 15.78 -15.18 12.01
C GLY A 293 15.28 -13.76 11.73
N VAL A 294 16.24 -12.83 11.60
CA VAL A 294 15.99 -11.41 11.34
C VAL A 294 15.74 -11.16 9.85
N GLN A 295 14.65 -10.46 9.55
CA GLN A 295 14.22 -10.13 8.19
C GLN A 295 13.73 -8.69 8.10
N ILE A 296 13.85 -8.12 6.90
CA ILE A 296 13.30 -6.81 6.57
C ILE A 296 12.06 -7.02 5.69
N LYS A 297 10.92 -6.46 6.12
CA LYS A 297 9.68 -6.43 5.35
C LYS A 297 9.21 -5.00 5.20
N THR A 298 8.49 -4.71 4.12
CA THR A 298 8.00 -3.36 3.82
C THR A 298 6.53 -3.39 3.40
N ARG A 299 5.82 -2.32 3.75
CA ARG A 299 4.51 -1.98 3.19
C ARG A 299 4.43 -0.49 2.85
N ASN A 300 3.53 -0.16 1.95
CA ASN A 300 3.19 1.23 1.68
C ASN A 300 2.19 1.73 2.73
N PHE A 301 2.16 3.05 2.92
CA PHE A 301 1.17 3.74 3.72
C PHE A 301 0.82 5.05 3.02
N PHE A 302 -0.46 5.23 2.69
CA PHE A 302 -0.98 6.45 2.10
C PHE A 302 -1.27 7.49 3.18
N ILE A 303 -0.68 8.67 3.07
CA ILE A 303 -0.94 9.79 3.98
C ILE A 303 -2.25 10.46 3.57
N PRO A 304 -3.32 10.38 4.38
CA PRO A 304 -4.61 10.94 3.98
C PRO A 304 -4.55 12.46 3.85
N PHE A 305 -5.45 12.99 3.03
CA PHE A 305 -5.67 14.43 2.85
C PHE A 305 -7.14 14.77 3.18
N PRO A 306 -7.41 15.79 4.01
CA PRO A 306 -6.46 16.69 4.67
C PRO A 306 -5.88 16.12 5.98
N LEU A 307 -4.62 16.46 6.28
CA LEU A 307 -3.96 16.27 7.57
C LEU A 307 -3.18 17.52 7.98
N ALA A 308 -3.05 17.75 9.29
CA ALA A 308 -2.27 18.88 9.81
C ALA A 308 -0.77 18.66 9.55
N ALA A 309 -0.05 19.72 9.17
CA ALA A 309 1.40 19.65 9.11
C ALA A 309 2.01 19.51 10.51
N GLY A 310 3.09 18.75 10.65
CA GLY A 310 3.78 18.58 11.92
C GLY A 310 4.55 17.26 12.03
N ILE A 311 4.94 16.96 13.27
CA ILE A 311 5.65 15.73 13.64
C ILE A 311 4.64 14.65 13.99
N TYR A 312 4.82 13.45 13.45
CA TYR A 312 3.89 12.33 13.58
C TYR A 312 4.54 11.15 14.31
N ASP A 313 3.77 10.56 15.22
CA ASP A 313 4.06 9.26 15.82
C ASP A 313 3.63 8.14 14.85
N LEU A 314 4.36 7.03 14.86
CA LEU A 314 4.08 5.84 14.06
C LEU A 314 3.85 4.65 14.99
N LEU A 315 2.72 3.96 14.83
CA LEU A 315 2.46 2.65 15.43
C LEU A 315 2.40 1.62 14.30
N VAL A 316 3.18 0.55 14.42
CA VAL A 316 3.09 -0.59 13.52
C VAL A 316 2.82 -1.87 14.30
N ALA A 317 2.20 -2.85 13.64
CA ALA A 317 1.89 -4.12 14.24
C ALA A 317 2.02 -5.29 13.26
N LEU A 318 2.37 -6.45 13.80
CA LEU A 318 2.24 -7.75 13.15
C LEU A 318 0.93 -8.38 13.63
N TRP A 319 0.09 -8.84 12.73
CA TRP A 319 -1.18 -9.49 13.04
C TRP A 319 -1.20 -10.94 12.55
N SER A 320 -1.80 -11.84 13.32
CA SER A 320 -2.11 -13.20 12.89
C SER A 320 -3.43 -13.19 12.13
N ASP A 321 -3.42 -13.67 10.88
CA ASP A 321 -4.62 -13.84 10.06
C ASP A 321 -5.36 -15.13 10.47
N ASN A 322 -6.25 -15.00 11.46
CA ASN A 322 -6.87 -16.18 12.10
C ASN A 322 -8.03 -16.73 11.27
N ASN A 323 -8.58 -15.95 10.35
CA ASN A 323 -9.71 -16.32 9.51
C ASN A 323 -9.29 -16.62 8.05
N GLY A 324 -8.06 -16.30 7.65
CA GLY A 324 -7.47 -16.56 6.34
C GLY A 324 -7.91 -15.61 5.22
N ASN A 325 -8.49 -14.45 5.55
CA ASN A 325 -9.03 -13.51 4.56
C ASN A 325 -7.99 -12.49 4.07
N ASN A 326 -6.76 -12.51 4.59
CA ASN A 326 -5.68 -11.55 4.32
C ASN A 326 -6.05 -10.08 4.61
N TYR A 327 -6.98 -9.83 5.52
CA TYR A 327 -7.43 -8.50 5.92
C TYR A 327 -7.40 -8.38 7.44
N ILE A 328 -6.78 -7.32 7.97
CA ILE A 328 -6.71 -7.14 9.43
C ILE A 328 -8.08 -6.74 9.95
N ASP A 329 -8.74 -7.63 10.70
CA ASP A 329 -9.92 -7.31 11.48
C ASP A 329 -9.73 -7.55 12.99
N GLY A 330 -10.04 -6.54 13.80
CA GLY A 330 -9.85 -6.63 15.26
C GLY A 330 -10.83 -7.57 15.99
N SER A 331 -11.73 -8.24 15.26
CA SER A 331 -12.72 -9.15 15.84
C SER A 331 -12.27 -10.61 15.82
N THR A 332 -11.40 -10.97 14.88
CA THR A 332 -10.93 -12.34 14.66
C THR A 332 -9.41 -12.42 14.65
N ASP A 333 -8.71 -11.38 14.23
CA ASP A 333 -7.25 -11.35 14.22
C ASP A 333 -6.67 -10.87 15.54
N THR A 334 -5.46 -11.35 15.81
CA THR A 334 -4.75 -11.07 17.05
C THR A 334 -3.40 -10.45 16.77
N VAL A 335 -3.05 -9.40 17.51
CA VAL A 335 -1.71 -8.79 17.46
C VAL A 335 -0.67 -9.80 17.93
N VAL A 336 0.32 -10.05 17.08
CA VAL A 336 1.51 -10.86 17.37
C VAL A 336 2.56 -10.01 18.08
N ASP A 337 2.83 -8.82 17.57
CA ASP A 337 3.69 -7.82 18.19
C ASP A 337 3.36 -6.41 17.65
N GLN A 338 3.69 -5.37 18.40
CA GLN A 338 3.52 -3.98 17.97
C GLN A 338 4.65 -3.10 18.46
N LYS A 339 4.99 -2.08 17.67
CA LYS A 339 6.03 -1.11 18.00
C LYS A 339 5.61 0.29 17.64
N GLN A 340 5.80 1.20 18.59
CA GLN A 340 5.58 2.63 18.40
C GLN A 340 6.93 3.37 18.34
N SER A 341 7.00 4.39 17.47
CA SER A 341 8.05 5.39 17.46
C SER A 341 7.40 6.77 17.57
N ASN A 342 7.76 7.50 18.62
CA ASN A 342 7.27 8.86 18.86
C ASN A 342 8.09 9.84 18.02
N GLY A 343 7.42 10.76 17.35
CA GLY A 343 8.05 11.68 16.42
C GLY A 343 8.83 10.99 15.30
N ALA A 344 8.26 9.91 14.76
CA ALA A 344 8.87 9.05 13.78
C ALA A 344 9.19 9.76 12.44
N PHE A 345 8.34 10.70 12.01
CA PHE A 345 8.52 11.42 10.75
C PHE A 345 7.77 12.76 10.74
N THR A 346 8.08 13.62 9.76
CA THR A 346 7.40 14.92 9.60
C THR A 346 6.54 14.93 8.34
N ILE A 347 5.30 15.40 8.48
CA ILE A 347 4.38 15.69 7.37
C ILE A 347 4.37 17.20 7.16
N GLY A 348 4.81 17.65 5.99
CA GLY A 348 4.70 19.02 5.53
C GLY A 348 3.31 19.35 4.99
N SER A 349 3.01 20.64 4.95
CA SER A 349 1.83 21.16 4.23
C SER A 349 1.91 20.79 2.75
N SER A 350 0.79 20.44 2.15
CA SER A 350 0.70 20.35 0.68
C SER A 350 0.98 21.72 0.08
N SER A 351 1.97 21.83 -0.80
CA SER A 351 2.22 23.05 -1.56
C SER A 351 1.55 23.00 -2.93
N THR A 352 0.87 24.08 -3.32
CA THR A 352 0.37 24.28 -4.69
C THR A 352 1.28 25.26 -5.43
N ILE A 353 1.14 25.37 -6.75
CA ILE A 353 1.83 26.42 -7.52
C ILE A 353 1.44 27.82 -6.99
N PRO A 354 2.33 28.82 -7.05
CA PRO A 354 2.04 30.17 -6.59
C PRO A 354 0.93 30.86 -7.38
N THR A 355 0.19 31.75 -6.72
CA THR A 355 -0.78 32.64 -7.38
C THR A 355 -0.18 34.03 -7.53
N ILE A 356 -0.24 34.58 -8.74
CA ILE A 356 0.39 35.85 -9.09
C ILE A 356 -0.44 36.61 -10.12
N THR A 357 -0.47 37.95 -10.02
CA THR A 357 -1.06 38.82 -11.04
C THR A 357 0.01 39.61 -11.78
N THR A 358 -0.21 39.88 -13.07
CA THR A 358 0.66 40.72 -13.90
C THR A 358 0.15 42.16 -13.87
N THR A 359 1.03 43.13 -13.66
CA THR A 359 0.71 44.57 -13.69
C THR A 359 0.90 45.15 -15.09
N THR A 360 0.05 46.09 -15.50
CA THR A 360 0.16 46.75 -16.81
C THR A 360 1.49 47.46 -16.99
N ALA A 361 2.05 47.38 -18.19
CA ALA A 361 3.29 48.05 -18.56
C ALA A 361 3.11 49.57 -18.64
N THR A 362 4.16 50.29 -18.27
CA THR A 362 4.32 51.74 -18.29
C THR A 362 5.71 52.09 -18.83
N SER A 363 6.01 53.37 -19.04
CA SER A 363 7.34 53.82 -19.50
C SER A 363 7.84 53.07 -20.73
N ILE A 364 6.95 52.84 -21.69
CA ILE A 364 7.24 52.07 -22.90
C ILE A 364 8.09 52.93 -23.85
N THR A 365 9.30 52.46 -24.15
CA THR A 365 10.24 53.08 -25.07
C THR A 365 10.36 52.26 -26.36
N THR A 366 11.34 52.58 -27.20
CA THR A 366 11.66 51.81 -28.40
C THR A 366 12.28 50.45 -28.08
N THR A 367 12.89 50.28 -26.90
CA THR A 367 13.66 49.08 -26.54
C THR A 367 13.38 48.52 -25.14
N SER A 368 12.50 49.15 -24.37
CA SER A 368 12.20 48.76 -22.99
C SER A 368 10.80 49.15 -22.55
N ALA A 369 10.36 48.56 -21.43
CA ALA A 369 9.15 48.97 -20.70
C ALA A 369 9.30 48.64 -19.22
N THR A 370 8.52 49.28 -18.35
CA THR A 370 8.47 48.96 -16.92
C THR A 370 7.13 48.32 -16.59
N SER A 371 7.15 47.19 -15.89
CA SER A 371 5.95 46.45 -15.46
C SER A 371 6.23 45.81 -14.09
N GLY A 372 5.46 44.80 -13.71
CA GLY A 372 5.59 44.13 -12.43
C GLY A 372 4.55 43.04 -12.24
N GLY A 373 4.45 42.59 -11.01
CA GLY A 373 3.41 41.67 -10.60
C GLY A 373 3.20 41.70 -9.09
N ASN A 374 2.16 41.01 -8.65
CA ASN A 374 1.88 40.79 -7.24
C ASN A 374 1.71 39.30 -6.97
N VAL A 375 2.62 38.70 -6.22
CA VAL A 375 2.48 37.31 -5.76
C VAL A 375 1.50 37.31 -4.59
N THR A 376 0.26 36.92 -4.85
CA THR A 376 -0.84 36.97 -3.86
C THR A 376 -0.88 35.75 -2.94
N SER A 377 -0.27 34.63 -3.36
CA SER A 377 -0.10 33.44 -2.54
C SER A 377 1.17 32.70 -2.95
N ASP A 378 1.93 32.25 -1.96
CA ASP A 378 3.09 31.37 -2.16
C ASP A 378 2.70 29.89 -2.34
N GLY A 379 1.41 29.57 -2.25
CA GLY A 379 0.91 28.21 -2.34
C GLY A 379 1.41 27.29 -1.23
N GLY A 380 1.84 27.82 -0.07
CA GLY A 380 2.29 27.03 1.06
C GLY A 380 3.75 26.55 0.99
N ALA A 381 4.53 27.05 0.03
CA ALA A 381 5.98 26.84 -0.04
C ALA A 381 6.70 28.13 -0.41
N ASN A 382 7.91 28.33 0.14
CA ASN A 382 8.69 29.54 -0.11
C ASN A 382 8.90 29.78 -1.62
N ILE A 383 8.64 31.02 -2.04
CA ILE A 383 8.95 31.47 -3.41
C ILE A 383 10.47 31.53 -3.58
N THR A 384 11.00 30.76 -4.52
CA THR A 384 12.43 30.68 -4.85
C THR A 384 12.84 31.63 -5.97
N ALA A 385 11.90 32.05 -6.82
CA ALA A 385 12.11 33.05 -7.86
C ALA A 385 10.80 33.74 -8.23
N ARG A 386 10.86 35.00 -8.62
CA ARG A 386 9.74 35.74 -9.24
C ARG A 386 10.26 36.74 -10.26
N GLY A 387 9.43 37.12 -11.22
CA GLY A 387 9.79 38.15 -12.20
C GLY A 387 8.78 38.28 -13.32
N LEU A 388 9.21 38.86 -14.44
CA LEU A 388 8.44 38.90 -15.69
C LEU A 388 9.09 37.99 -16.73
N CYS A 389 8.28 37.36 -17.58
CA CYS A 389 8.69 36.70 -18.82
C CYS A 389 7.94 37.29 -20.03
N TRP A 390 8.59 37.40 -21.19
CA TRP A 390 8.02 38.03 -22.38
C TRP A 390 8.47 37.38 -23.70
N SER A 391 7.65 37.53 -24.73
CA SER A 391 7.85 37.01 -26.09
C SER A 391 6.99 37.79 -27.09
N THR A 392 7.23 37.64 -28.39
CA THR A 392 6.31 38.11 -29.45
C THR A 392 5.11 37.17 -29.62
N SER A 393 5.14 35.97 -29.04
CA SER A 393 4.01 35.03 -28.98
C SER A 393 3.28 35.12 -27.63
N SER A 394 1.98 34.81 -27.64
CA SER A 394 1.14 34.80 -26.44
C SER A 394 1.57 33.74 -25.43
N ASN A 395 1.19 33.97 -24.17
CA ASN A 395 1.50 33.09 -23.03
C ASN A 395 2.99 32.76 -22.85
N PRO A 396 3.90 33.76 -22.80
CA PRO A 396 5.31 33.50 -22.56
C PRO A 396 5.52 32.77 -21.22
N THR A 397 6.60 32.00 -21.17
CA THR A 397 7.04 31.26 -19.98
C THR A 397 8.46 31.66 -19.60
N THR A 398 8.95 31.13 -18.48
CA THR A 398 10.36 31.29 -18.06
C THR A 398 11.37 30.68 -19.05
N ALA A 399 10.94 29.91 -20.05
CA ALA A 399 11.78 29.45 -21.16
C ALA A 399 12.07 30.55 -22.20
N ASN A 400 11.32 31.66 -22.18
CA ASN A 400 11.56 32.83 -23.02
C ASN A 400 12.45 33.86 -22.29
N SER A 401 12.54 35.07 -22.84
CA SER A 401 13.17 36.20 -22.17
C SER A 401 12.47 36.46 -20.84
N HIS A 402 13.23 36.59 -19.76
CA HIS A 402 12.67 36.83 -18.44
C HIS A 402 13.63 37.62 -17.53
N THR A 403 13.09 38.14 -16.44
CA THR A 403 13.82 38.79 -15.35
C THR A 403 13.77 37.94 -14.09
N SER A 404 14.69 38.19 -13.15
CA SER A 404 14.63 37.66 -11.78
C SER A 404 14.62 38.82 -10.79
N ASN A 405 13.52 38.94 -10.04
CA ASN A 405 13.24 40.04 -9.12
C ASN A 405 13.13 39.54 -7.66
N GLY A 406 13.88 38.48 -7.34
CA GLY A 406 14.05 37.96 -5.98
C GLY A 406 13.03 36.90 -5.58
N THR A 407 12.74 36.85 -4.28
CA THR A 407 11.92 35.84 -3.60
C THR A 407 10.77 36.47 -2.82
N GLY A 408 9.92 35.64 -2.22
CA GLY A 408 8.82 36.06 -1.35
C GLY A 408 7.53 36.51 -2.06
N THR A 409 6.50 36.78 -1.27
CA THR A 409 5.19 37.28 -1.72
C THR A 409 5.17 38.81 -1.87
N GLY A 410 4.06 39.35 -2.39
CA GLY A 410 3.85 40.78 -2.54
C GLY A 410 4.21 41.34 -3.91
N THR A 411 4.18 42.67 -4.00
CA THR A 411 4.40 43.40 -5.26
C THR A 411 5.88 43.51 -5.60
N PHE A 412 6.18 43.52 -6.90
CA PHE A 412 7.49 43.86 -7.42
C PHE A 412 7.37 44.63 -8.73
N THR A 413 8.39 45.42 -9.03
CA THR A 413 8.56 46.14 -10.30
C THR A 413 9.76 45.56 -11.03
N SER A 414 9.67 45.49 -12.36
CA SER A 414 10.73 44.98 -13.22
C SER A 414 10.80 45.74 -14.53
N ASN A 415 12.00 45.79 -15.11
CA ASN A 415 12.26 46.41 -16.40
C ASN A 415 12.39 45.32 -17.47
N ILE A 416 11.52 45.39 -18.47
CA ILE A 416 11.60 44.61 -19.70
C ILE A 416 12.57 45.34 -20.62
N THR A 417 13.63 44.67 -21.07
CA THR A 417 14.68 45.25 -21.92
C THR A 417 14.98 44.37 -23.12
N GLY A 418 15.73 44.90 -24.09
CA GLY A 418 16.12 44.15 -25.30
C GLY A 418 14.95 43.96 -26.27
N LEU A 419 14.00 44.90 -26.26
CA LEU A 419 12.88 44.89 -27.20
C LEU A 419 13.26 45.55 -28.52
N SER A 420 12.63 45.11 -29.62
CA SER A 420 12.71 45.79 -30.90
C SER A 420 11.70 46.92 -30.99
N SER A 421 12.02 48.01 -31.70
CA SER A 421 11.12 49.16 -31.89
C SER A 421 9.89 48.81 -32.72
N GLY A 422 8.74 49.44 -32.44
CA GLY A 422 7.49 49.25 -33.16
C GLY A 422 6.94 47.82 -33.13
N THR A 423 7.31 47.01 -32.12
CA THR A 423 7.03 45.57 -32.05
C THR A 423 6.09 45.27 -30.89
N LEU A 424 5.08 44.42 -31.12
CA LEU A 424 4.17 43.92 -30.10
C LEU A 424 4.80 42.75 -29.33
N TYR A 425 4.75 42.82 -28.00
CA TYR A 425 5.20 41.77 -27.09
C TYR A 425 4.09 41.40 -26.10
N HIS A 426 3.96 40.11 -25.85
CA HIS A 426 3.22 39.54 -24.73
C HIS A 426 4.16 39.37 -23.52
N TYR A 427 3.63 39.57 -22.32
CA TYR A 427 4.38 39.42 -21.07
C TYR A 427 3.49 38.95 -19.92
N ARG A 428 4.10 38.21 -18.99
CA ARG A 428 3.47 37.63 -17.80
C ARG A 428 4.38 37.75 -16.61
N ALA A 429 3.82 38.03 -15.44
CA ALA A 429 4.51 37.81 -14.19
C ALA A 429 4.58 36.30 -13.88
N TYR A 430 5.69 35.84 -13.30
CA TYR A 430 5.84 34.47 -12.82
C TYR A 430 6.34 34.42 -11.37
N ALA A 431 6.03 33.34 -10.67
CA ALA A 431 6.62 33.00 -9.38
C ALA A 431 6.79 31.48 -9.27
N THR A 432 7.91 31.04 -8.70
CA THR A 432 8.29 29.64 -8.58
C THR A 432 8.43 29.25 -7.11
N ASN A 433 7.89 28.11 -6.74
CA ASN A 433 8.13 27.44 -5.46
C ASN A 433 8.44 25.94 -5.70
N SER A 434 8.49 25.12 -4.65
CA SER A 434 8.75 23.68 -4.77
C SER A 434 7.66 22.90 -5.52
N ALA A 435 6.43 23.43 -5.65
CA ALA A 435 5.35 22.82 -6.41
C ALA A 435 5.40 23.15 -7.92
N GLY A 436 6.11 24.21 -8.31
CA GLY A 436 6.28 24.61 -9.71
C GLY A 436 6.21 26.13 -9.91
N THR A 437 6.00 26.54 -11.16
CA THR A 437 5.93 27.95 -11.56
C THR A 437 4.48 28.34 -11.88
N GLY A 438 3.95 29.30 -11.12
CA GLY A 438 2.71 29.98 -11.41
C GLY A 438 2.95 31.19 -12.31
N TYR A 439 1.96 31.51 -13.14
CA TYR A 439 2.01 32.62 -14.09
C TYR A 439 0.75 33.48 -13.99
N GLY A 440 0.92 34.79 -14.08
CA GLY A 440 -0.17 35.75 -14.07
C GLY A 440 -0.88 35.85 -15.42
N ASN A 441 -1.74 36.86 -15.52
CA ASN A 441 -2.46 37.18 -16.76
C ASN A 441 -1.47 37.51 -17.89
N ASP A 442 -1.78 37.05 -19.10
CA ASP A 442 -1.08 37.43 -20.32
C ASP A 442 -1.53 38.84 -20.75
N LEU A 443 -0.61 39.79 -20.67
CA LEU A 443 -0.82 41.17 -21.12
C LEU A 443 0.11 41.45 -22.29
N PHE A 444 -0.18 42.49 -23.06
CA PHE A 444 0.65 42.90 -24.19
C PHE A 444 1.02 44.38 -24.13
N LEU A 445 2.12 44.73 -24.80
CA LEU A 445 2.57 46.08 -25.03
C LEU A 445 3.12 46.20 -26.45
N THR A 446 3.11 47.40 -27.01
CA THR A 446 3.77 47.70 -28.29
C THR A 446 4.80 48.77 -28.03
N THR A 447 6.07 48.50 -28.35
CA THR A 447 7.16 49.48 -28.22
C THR A 447 6.92 50.66 -29.15
N THR A 448 7.43 51.83 -28.77
CA THR A 448 7.34 52.99 -29.66
C THR A 448 8.19 52.76 -30.91
N SER A 449 7.76 53.33 -32.03
CA SER A 449 8.51 53.29 -33.28
C SER A 449 9.58 54.38 -33.29
N GLN A 450 10.73 54.09 -33.89
CA GLN A 450 11.72 55.13 -34.17
C GLN A 450 11.19 56.04 -35.29
N THR A 451 11.21 57.35 -35.07
CA THR A 451 10.79 58.33 -36.07
C THR A 451 11.90 58.48 -37.13
N PRO A 452 11.60 58.30 -38.43
CA PRO A 452 12.53 58.61 -39.51
C PRO A 452 12.89 60.10 -39.49
N THR A 453 14.17 60.43 -39.63
CA THR A 453 14.62 61.83 -39.72
C THR A 453 15.52 62.03 -40.93
N ILE A 454 15.36 63.17 -41.58
CA ILE A 454 16.24 63.68 -42.64
C ILE A 454 16.79 65.02 -42.15
N SER A 455 18.09 65.24 -42.28
CA SER A 455 18.75 66.47 -41.87
C SER A 455 19.51 67.09 -43.03
N LEU A 456 19.38 68.41 -43.17
CA LEU A 456 20.04 69.23 -44.18
C LEU A 456 20.92 70.27 -43.49
N ASN A 457 22.15 70.49 -43.98
CA ASN A 457 23.01 71.54 -43.42
C ASN A 457 22.68 72.96 -43.93
N LYS A 458 21.85 73.08 -44.97
CA LYS A 458 21.42 74.33 -45.58
C LYS A 458 19.95 74.20 -46.01
N SER A 459 19.16 75.24 -45.74
CA SER A 459 17.76 75.33 -46.18
C SER A 459 17.58 75.97 -47.55
N SER A 460 18.60 76.68 -48.05
CA SER A 460 18.59 77.30 -49.38
C SER A 460 20.01 77.40 -49.95
N LEU A 461 20.08 77.50 -51.28
CA LEU A 461 21.30 77.80 -52.02
C LEU A 461 21.06 79.05 -52.87
N SER A 462 22.08 79.89 -53.00
CA SER A 462 22.04 81.10 -53.84
C SER A 462 23.05 80.97 -54.97
N PHE A 463 22.61 81.29 -56.19
CA PHE A 463 23.40 81.16 -57.42
C PHE A 463 23.66 82.50 -58.11
N GLY A 464 23.09 83.59 -57.61
CA GLY A 464 23.15 84.91 -58.26
C GLY A 464 22.47 84.94 -59.63
N ASN A 465 22.85 85.91 -60.45
CA ASN A 465 22.35 86.02 -61.82
C ASN A 465 23.13 85.08 -62.75
N GLN A 466 22.42 84.32 -63.60
CA GLN A 466 23.03 83.40 -64.56
C GLN A 466 22.49 83.65 -65.97
N GLN A 467 23.37 83.72 -66.97
CA GLN A 467 22.96 83.84 -68.36
C GLN A 467 22.25 82.56 -68.83
N VAL A 468 21.15 82.71 -69.56
CA VAL A 468 20.40 81.60 -70.15
C VAL A 468 21.31 80.71 -71.00
N ARG A 469 21.14 79.38 -70.91
CA ARG A 469 21.94 78.33 -71.58
C ARG A 469 23.40 78.23 -71.13
N THR A 470 23.75 78.79 -69.98
CA THR A 470 25.06 78.59 -69.32
C THR A 470 24.86 78.03 -67.90
N THR A 471 25.93 77.57 -67.25
CA THR A 471 25.87 77.01 -65.89
C THR A 471 26.55 77.91 -64.87
N SER A 472 25.96 78.03 -63.68
CA SER A 472 26.60 78.69 -62.54
C SER A 472 27.81 77.90 -62.02
N SER A 473 28.61 78.54 -61.16
CA SER A 473 29.49 77.80 -60.25
C SER A 473 28.65 76.85 -59.38
N SER A 474 29.20 75.68 -59.04
CA SER A 474 28.48 74.74 -58.21
C SER A 474 28.44 75.21 -56.75
N GLN A 475 27.28 75.05 -56.15
CA GLN A 475 27.06 75.12 -54.72
C GLN A 475 26.79 73.71 -54.21
N TYR A 476 26.74 73.51 -52.90
CA TYR A 476 26.35 72.22 -52.34
C TYR A 476 25.61 72.37 -51.01
N TYR A 477 24.76 71.40 -50.73
CA TYR A 477 24.25 71.11 -49.39
C TYR A 477 24.59 69.66 -49.03
N GLN A 478 24.52 69.35 -47.75
CA GLN A 478 24.72 68.02 -47.22
C GLN A 478 23.39 67.50 -46.71
N VAL A 479 23.12 66.23 -47.02
CA VAL A 479 21.94 65.49 -46.56
C VAL A 479 22.40 64.26 -45.78
N SER A 480 21.70 63.98 -44.69
CA SER A 480 21.86 62.75 -43.89
C SER A 480 20.50 62.28 -43.42
N GLY A 481 20.40 61.04 -42.97
CA GLY A 481 19.16 60.55 -42.36
C GLY A 481 19.38 59.37 -41.43
N SER A 482 18.41 59.17 -40.54
CA SER A 482 18.39 58.09 -39.57
C SER A 482 16.98 57.51 -39.44
N ASN A 483 16.90 56.24 -38.99
CA ASN A 483 15.65 55.48 -38.83
C ASN A 483 14.81 55.42 -40.12
N LEU A 484 15.47 55.43 -41.28
CA LEU A 484 14.81 55.42 -42.58
C LEU A 484 14.37 54.02 -42.95
N LEU A 485 13.10 53.87 -43.36
CA LEU A 485 12.53 52.62 -43.88
C LEU A 485 12.59 52.53 -45.41
N THR A 486 12.79 53.67 -46.07
CA THR A 486 12.83 53.81 -47.54
C THR A 486 13.96 54.75 -47.96
N ASN A 487 14.26 54.78 -49.26
CA ASN A 487 15.29 55.65 -49.82
C ASN A 487 14.92 57.14 -49.66
N ILE A 488 15.93 58.00 -49.53
CA ILE A 488 15.76 59.44 -49.74
C ILE A 488 15.84 59.70 -51.25
N THR A 489 14.82 60.33 -51.83
CA THR A 489 14.82 60.77 -53.22
C THR A 489 14.88 62.29 -53.29
N ILE A 490 15.89 62.80 -53.97
CA ILE A 490 16.13 64.23 -54.19
C ILE A 490 15.72 64.55 -55.63
N ASN A 491 14.56 65.17 -55.80
CA ASN A 491 14.07 65.59 -57.12
C ASN A 491 14.74 66.90 -57.55
N VAL A 492 15.00 67.03 -58.85
CA VAL A 492 15.63 68.22 -59.43
C VAL A 492 14.56 69.13 -60.02
N PRO A 493 14.45 70.40 -59.56
CA PRO A 493 13.59 71.38 -60.19
C PRO A 493 14.09 71.77 -61.59
N GLU A 494 13.17 72.25 -62.44
CA GLU A 494 13.54 72.77 -63.76
C GLU A 494 14.57 73.91 -63.67
N GLY A 495 15.54 73.91 -64.58
CA GLY A 495 16.63 74.88 -64.59
C GLY A 495 17.75 74.58 -63.59
N PHE A 496 17.70 73.47 -62.85
CA PHE A 496 18.81 73.02 -61.99
C PHE A 496 19.39 71.69 -62.45
N GLN A 497 20.62 71.45 -62.03
CA GLN A 497 21.28 70.16 -62.16
C GLN A 497 21.93 69.79 -60.83
N ILE A 498 21.88 68.51 -60.47
CA ILE A 498 22.50 67.99 -59.23
C ILE A 498 23.56 66.93 -59.52
N SER A 499 24.52 66.77 -58.62
CA SER A 499 25.63 65.84 -58.76
C SER A 499 26.12 65.32 -57.40
N ARG A 500 26.65 64.09 -57.36
CA ARG A 500 27.28 63.50 -56.16
C ARG A 500 28.79 63.72 -56.11
N ASP A 501 29.42 63.91 -57.27
CA ASP A 501 30.88 63.98 -57.46
C ASP A 501 31.35 65.35 -57.98
N ASN A 502 30.41 66.28 -58.17
CA ASN A 502 30.62 67.61 -58.77
C ASN A 502 31.10 67.57 -60.24
N ASN A 503 30.97 66.42 -60.92
CA ASN A 503 31.43 66.22 -62.29
C ASN A 503 30.31 65.66 -63.18
N SER A 504 29.57 64.68 -62.68
CA SER A 504 28.47 63.98 -63.35
C SER A 504 27.14 64.59 -62.93
N TRP A 505 26.48 65.31 -63.85
CA TRP A 505 25.30 66.12 -63.56
C TRP A 505 24.00 65.44 -64.03
N GLN A 506 22.98 65.48 -63.17
CA GLN A 506 21.66 64.88 -63.39
C GLN A 506 20.56 65.94 -63.36
N THR A 507 19.50 65.73 -64.15
CA THR A 507 18.35 66.64 -64.30
C THR A 507 17.04 66.06 -63.76
N SER A 508 17.04 64.82 -63.26
CA SER A 508 15.83 64.14 -62.77
C SER A 508 15.83 63.98 -61.25
N SER A 509 16.62 63.07 -60.71
CA SER A 509 16.73 62.85 -59.27
C SER A 509 18.01 62.10 -58.87
N ILE A 510 18.42 62.28 -57.61
CA ILE A 510 19.41 61.43 -56.91
C ILE A 510 18.69 60.61 -55.85
N THR A 511 18.98 59.32 -55.79
CA THR A 511 18.49 58.43 -54.72
C THR A 511 19.62 58.08 -53.76
N LEU A 512 19.38 58.25 -52.46
CA LEU A 512 20.26 57.80 -51.39
C LEU A 512 19.62 56.63 -50.66
N THR A 513 20.25 55.47 -50.76
CA THR A 513 19.78 54.23 -50.12
C THR A 513 20.34 54.11 -48.71
N PRO A 514 19.50 53.99 -47.67
CA PRO A 514 19.98 53.79 -46.31
C PRO A 514 20.65 52.42 -46.15
N SER A 515 21.72 52.38 -45.36
CA SER A 515 22.30 51.15 -44.83
C SER A 515 21.93 51.04 -43.35
N SER A 516 21.28 49.95 -42.95
CA SER A 516 20.78 49.75 -41.57
C SER A 516 19.94 50.94 -41.06
N GLY A 517 19.12 51.53 -41.93
CA GLY A 517 18.27 52.68 -41.61
C GLY A 517 18.98 54.03 -41.58
N SER A 518 20.26 54.12 -41.94
CA SER A 518 21.01 55.38 -41.96
C SER A 518 21.55 55.72 -43.36
N VAL A 519 21.44 57.00 -43.72
CA VAL A 519 22.17 57.61 -44.83
C VAL A 519 23.26 58.50 -44.23
N PRO A 520 24.56 58.19 -44.43
CA PRO A 520 25.64 59.03 -43.92
C PRO A 520 25.61 60.41 -44.60
N THR A 521 26.20 61.40 -43.96
CA THR A 521 26.31 62.76 -44.49
C THR A 521 26.90 62.75 -45.90
N THR A 522 26.06 63.11 -46.87
CA THR A 522 26.37 63.05 -48.30
C THR A 522 26.27 64.45 -48.88
N SER A 523 27.32 64.91 -49.56
CA SER A 523 27.28 66.18 -50.29
C SER A 523 26.52 66.02 -51.60
N ILE A 524 25.59 66.93 -51.84
CA ILE A 524 24.82 67.07 -53.07
C ILE A 524 25.19 68.42 -53.67
N TYR A 525 25.94 68.37 -54.75
CA TYR A 525 26.31 69.54 -55.53
C TYR A 525 25.13 69.92 -56.40
N VAL A 526 24.88 71.22 -56.50
CA VAL A 526 23.80 71.80 -57.28
C VAL A 526 24.40 72.93 -58.11
N ARG A 527 24.00 73.05 -59.36
CA ARG A 527 24.28 74.23 -60.19
C ARG A 527 23.02 74.68 -60.90
N PHE A 528 22.92 76.00 -61.10
CA PHE A 528 21.84 76.59 -61.85
C PHE A 528 22.19 76.57 -63.35
N ALA A 529 21.25 76.12 -64.17
CA ALA A 529 21.36 75.90 -65.60
C ALA A 529 20.06 76.32 -66.33
N PRO A 530 19.70 77.62 -66.32
CA PRO A 530 18.44 78.11 -66.87
C PRO A 530 18.36 77.92 -68.39
N THR A 531 17.22 77.42 -68.88
CA THR A 531 16.92 77.26 -70.31
C THR A 531 16.13 78.43 -70.90
N THR A 532 15.46 79.20 -70.03
CA THR A 532 14.68 80.41 -70.30
C THR A 532 14.96 81.46 -69.22
N VAL A 533 14.54 82.71 -69.46
CA VAL A 533 14.58 83.76 -68.42
C VAL A 533 13.56 83.38 -67.35
N GLN A 534 13.98 83.32 -66.09
CA GLN A 534 13.16 82.92 -64.93
C GLN A 534 12.73 84.11 -64.09
#